data_AF-A0A7V9JEU0-F1
#
_entry.id   AF-A0A7V9JEU0-F1
#
_cell.length_a   1.000
_cell.length_b   1.000
_cell.length_c   1.000
_cell.angle_alpha   90.00
_cell.angle_beta   90.00
_cell.angle_gamma   90.00
#
_symmetry.space_group_name_H-M   'P 1'
#
loop_
_entity.id
_entity.type
_entity.pdbx_description
1 polymer ?
#
loop_
_entity_poly.entity_id
_entity_poly.type
_entity_poly.pdbx_seq_one_letter_code
_entity_poly.pdbx_strand_id
1 'polypeptide(L)'
;ANEADVEDMLREAGLPLDGKVWLYDGRTGEKFDRPVTVGYMYMLKLVHLVEDKIHARSTGPYSLVTQQPLGGKAQFGGQRFGEMEVWALEAYGAAHTLQEMLTVKSDDVVGRVKTYEAIVKGDEITESGVPESFKVLVKELRSLGLSIEVINEDDQTVEFTEDTSRDLLTNLDRINLSGFERTED
;
A
#
# COMPACT_ATOMS: atom_id res chain seq x y z
N ALA A 1 -26.58 28.62 29.80
CA ALA A 1 -28.01 28.48 29.50
C ALA A 1 -28.49 27.25 30.24
N ASN A 2 -29.46 27.44 31.12
CA ASN A 2 -30.16 26.34 31.77
C ASN A 2 -31.29 25.85 30.85
N GLU A 3 -31.83 24.66 31.12
CA GLU A 3 -32.91 24.07 30.32
C GLU A 3 -34.15 24.99 30.25
N ALA A 4 -34.52 25.61 31.37
CA ALA A 4 -35.62 26.58 31.43
C ALA A 4 -35.43 27.77 30.47
N ASP A 5 -34.19 28.26 30.30
CA ASP A 5 -33.90 29.35 29.37
C ASP A 5 -34.16 28.92 27.91
N VAL A 6 -33.87 27.65 27.59
CA VAL A 6 -34.09 27.09 26.23
C VAL A 6 -35.58 26.89 25.97
N GLU A 7 -36.33 26.38 26.95
CA GLU A 7 -37.79 26.19 26.84
C GLU A 7 -38.53 27.52 26.65
N ASP A 8 -38.15 28.58 27.36
CA ASP A 8 -38.77 29.89 27.23
C ASP A 8 -38.50 30.50 25.84
N MET A 9 -37.28 30.34 25.30
CA MET A 9 -36.95 30.76 23.93
C MET A 9 -37.71 29.95 22.88
N LEU A 10 -37.89 28.64 23.06
CA LEU A 10 -38.70 27.80 22.18
C LEU A 10 -40.19 28.23 22.21
N ARG A 11 -40.71 28.56 23.40
CA ARG A 11 -42.08 29.06 23.57
C ARG A 11 -42.29 30.42 22.89
N GLU A 12 -41.34 31.34 23.04
CA GLU A 12 -41.37 32.65 22.36
C GLU A 12 -41.34 32.49 20.84
N ALA A 13 -40.58 31.53 20.33
CA ALA A 13 -40.50 31.19 18.91
C ALA A 13 -41.71 30.40 18.38
N GLY A 14 -42.67 30.01 19.23
CA GLY A 14 -43.84 29.22 18.84
C GLY A 14 -43.51 27.76 18.47
N LEU A 15 -42.40 27.23 18.97
CA LEU A 15 -41.93 25.86 18.72
C LEU A 15 -42.29 24.92 19.88
N PRO A 16 -42.34 23.59 19.64
CA PRO A 16 -42.53 22.59 20.69
C PRO A 16 -41.46 22.67 21.77
N LEU A 17 -41.87 22.59 23.04
CA LEU A 17 -40.96 22.68 24.20
C LEU A 17 -39.90 21.56 24.23
N ASP A 18 -40.23 20.39 23.67
CA ASP A 18 -39.32 19.25 23.57
C ASP A 18 -38.37 19.34 22.36
N GLY A 19 -38.48 20.39 21.55
CA GLY A 19 -37.68 20.61 20.34
C GLY A 19 -37.94 19.59 19.23
N LYS A 20 -39.02 18.81 19.31
CA LYS A 20 -39.34 17.75 18.34
C LYS A 20 -40.45 18.18 17.40
N VAL A 21 -40.31 17.83 16.12
CA VAL A 21 -41.30 18.11 15.08
C VAL A 21 -41.60 16.86 14.26
N TRP A 22 -42.78 16.83 13.64
CA TRP A 22 -43.14 15.76 12.71
C TRP A 22 -42.47 16.00 11.37
N LEU A 23 -41.63 15.05 10.96
CA LEU A 23 -41.03 15.02 9.63
C LEU A 23 -41.82 14.07 8.71
N TYR A 24 -41.65 14.24 7.41
CA TYR A 24 -42.18 13.38 6.36
C TYR A 24 -41.02 12.86 5.52
N ASP A 25 -41.09 11.61 5.07
CA ASP A 25 -40.07 11.01 4.21
C ASP A 25 -40.11 11.69 2.83
N GLY A 26 -38.99 12.28 2.41
CA GLY A 26 -38.86 12.94 1.11
C GLY A 26 -38.91 12.00 -0.10
N ARG A 27 -38.84 10.68 0.10
CA ARG A 27 -38.96 9.69 -0.97
C ARG A 27 -40.39 9.19 -1.18
N THR A 28 -41.15 8.98 -0.10
CA THR A 28 -42.50 8.38 -0.15
C THR A 28 -43.63 9.36 0.14
N GLY A 29 -43.35 10.46 0.86
CA GLY A 29 -44.34 11.41 1.34
C GLY A 29 -45.06 10.98 2.62
N GLU A 30 -44.73 9.82 3.19
CA GLU A 30 -45.34 9.32 4.41
C GLU A 30 -44.75 9.99 5.66
N LYS A 31 -45.55 10.07 6.73
CA LYS A 31 -45.15 10.65 8.01
C LYS A 31 -44.31 9.64 8.80
N PHE A 32 -43.23 10.07 9.45
CA PHE A 32 -42.47 9.18 10.35
C PHE A 32 -43.28 8.76 11.58
N ASP A 33 -42.97 7.59 12.13
CA ASP A 33 -43.68 6.99 13.28
C ASP A 33 -43.58 7.83 14.57
N ARG A 34 -42.50 8.61 14.72
CA ARG A 34 -42.21 9.42 15.92
C ARG A 34 -41.69 10.81 15.54
N PRO A 35 -41.95 11.84 16.37
CA PRO A 35 -41.43 13.17 16.13
C PRO A 35 -39.91 13.20 16.37
N VAL A 36 -39.20 13.98 15.56
CA VAL A 36 -37.73 14.03 15.51
C VAL A 36 -37.23 15.38 15.99
N THR A 37 -36.14 15.39 16.77
CA THR A 37 -35.48 16.64 17.17
C THR A 37 -34.80 17.27 15.97
N VAL A 38 -35.22 18.49 15.62
CA VAL A 38 -34.65 19.25 14.50
C VAL A 38 -34.13 20.57 15.04
N GLY A 39 -32.92 20.93 14.66
CA GLY A 39 -32.30 22.16 15.11
C GLY A 39 -31.14 22.58 14.24
N TYR A 40 -30.63 23.77 14.52
CA TYR A 40 -29.47 24.31 13.84
C TYR A 40 -28.21 23.94 14.63
N MET A 41 -27.40 23.06 14.05
CA MET A 41 -26.09 22.72 14.57
C MET A 41 -25.01 23.36 13.70
N TYR A 42 -24.07 24.07 14.34
CA TYR A 42 -22.90 24.57 13.65
C TYR A 42 -21.93 23.41 13.40
N MET A 43 -21.82 22.98 12.14
CA MET A 43 -20.94 21.89 11.73
C MET A 43 -19.59 22.42 11.22
N LEU A 44 -18.51 21.82 11.70
CA LEU A 44 -17.15 22.10 11.24
C LEU A 44 -16.67 21.02 10.27
N LYS A 45 -15.99 21.44 9.20
CA LYS A 45 -15.31 20.55 8.27
C LYS A 45 -13.83 20.41 8.68
N LEU A 46 -13.40 19.19 8.96
CA LEU A 46 -12.00 18.89 9.27
C LEU A 46 -11.15 18.84 7.99
N VAL A 47 -9.84 19.01 8.13
CA VAL A 47 -8.87 19.05 7.03
C VAL A 47 -8.60 17.67 6.40
N HIS A 48 -9.12 16.57 6.96
CA HIS A 48 -8.87 15.22 6.47
C HIS A 48 -9.68 14.89 5.22
N LEU A 49 -9.26 15.44 4.08
CA LEU A 49 -9.87 15.21 2.79
C LEU A 49 -9.44 13.84 2.22
N VAL A 50 -10.36 13.20 1.49
CA VAL A 50 -10.11 11.92 0.81
C VAL A 50 -9.08 12.08 -0.31
N GLU A 51 -9.08 13.24 -0.97
CA GLU A 51 -8.12 13.60 -2.03
C GLU A 51 -6.66 13.44 -1.57
N ASP A 52 -6.37 13.81 -0.32
CA ASP A 52 -5.04 13.69 0.28
C ASP A 52 -4.67 12.24 0.60
N LYS A 53 -5.66 11.35 0.75
CA LYS A 53 -5.48 9.95 1.17
C LYS A 53 -5.38 8.97 0.00
N ILE A 54 -5.98 9.26 -1.15
CA ILE A 54 -5.91 8.39 -2.32
C ILE A 54 -4.48 8.42 -2.90
N HIS A 55 -3.90 7.25 -3.09
CA HIS A 55 -2.60 7.02 -3.73
C HIS A 55 -2.54 5.59 -4.27
N ALA A 56 -1.99 5.42 -5.48
CA ALA A 56 -1.78 4.13 -6.11
C ALA A 56 -0.43 4.11 -6.83
N ARG A 57 0.15 2.92 -6.95
CA ARG A 57 1.47 2.71 -7.56
C ARG A 57 1.46 1.40 -8.36
N SER A 58 2.06 1.43 -9.54
CA SER A 58 2.42 0.25 -10.33
C SER A 58 3.93 0.00 -10.27
N THR A 59 4.72 0.94 -10.79
CA THR A 59 6.20 0.97 -10.71
C THR A 59 6.64 2.31 -10.12
N GLY A 60 7.92 2.45 -9.73
CA GLY A 60 8.43 3.67 -9.12
C GLY A 60 9.85 3.49 -8.57
N PRO A 61 10.35 4.43 -7.75
CA PRO A 61 11.72 4.37 -7.24
C PRO A 61 11.92 3.27 -6.18
N TYR A 62 13.14 2.74 -6.12
CA TYR A 62 13.57 1.66 -5.23
C TYR A 62 14.77 2.10 -4.39
N SER A 63 14.93 1.49 -3.22
CA SER A 63 16.10 1.67 -2.35
C SER A 63 17.36 1.13 -3.02
N LEU A 64 18.48 1.86 -2.91
CA LEU A 64 19.76 1.43 -3.47
C LEU A 64 20.31 0.17 -2.77
N VAL A 65 20.04 0.02 -1.47
CA VAL A 65 20.62 -1.05 -0.66
C VAL A 65 19.82 -2.35 -0.81
N THR A 66 18.53 -2.30 -0.51
CA THR A 66 17.67 -3.49 -0.45
C THR A 66 16.85 -3.71 -1.71
N GLN A 67 16.88 -2.80 -2.68
CA GLN A 67 16.08 -2.86 -3.91
C GLN A 67 14.56 -2.94 -3.69
N GLN A 68 14.08 -2.61 -2.48
CA GLN A 68 12.66 -2.53 -2.13
C GLN A 68 12.03 -1.18 -2.50
N PRO A 69 10.71 -1.13 -2.78
CA PRO A 69 10.00 0.11 -3.02
C PRO A 69 10.17 1.12 -1.88
N LEU A 70 10.36 2.40 -2.20
CA LEU A 70 10.33 3.47 -1.19
C LEU A 70 8.95 3.58 -0.52
N GLY A 71 8.89 4.16 0.69
CA GLY A 71 7.65 4.39 1.42
C GLY A 71 7.10 5.80 1.26
N GLY A 72 5.77 5.94 1.37
CA GLY A 72 5.09 7.24 1.47
C GLY A 72 4.62 7.86 0.15
N LYS A 73 3.47 8.55 0.20
CA LYS A 73 2.81 9.14 -0.98
C LYS A 73 3.71 10.12 -1.75
N ALA A 74 4.50 10.94 -1.04
CA ALA A 74 5.35 11.97 -1.65
C ALA A 74 6.48 11.42 -2.54
N GLN A 75 6.92 10.18 -2.32
CA GLN A 75 8.01 9.55 -3.06
C GLN A 75 7.50 8.52 -4.08
N PHE A 76 6.20 8.61 -4.44
CA PHE A 76 5.51 7.55 -5.17
C PHE A 76 5.75 6.18 -4.52
N GLY A 77 5.71 6.14 -3.18
CA GLY A 77 6.03 4.97 -2.39
C GLY A 77 5.02 3.83 -2.55
N GLY A 78 5.49 2.61 -2.35
CA GLY A 78 4.66 1.43 -2.23
C GLY A 78 4.05 1.32 -0.84
N GLN A 79 3.06 0.43 -0.69
CA GLN A 79 2.52 0.11 0.63
C GLN A 79 3.31 -1.01 1.28
N ARG A 80 3.45 -0.89 2.60
CA ARG A 80 4.10 -1.92 3.40
C ARG A 80 3.16 -3.12 3.48
N PHE A 81 3.60 -4.24 2.92
CA PHE A 81 3.06 -5.55 3.24
C PHE A 81 3.79 -6.04 4.50
N GLY A 82 3.08 -6.08 5.62
CA GLY A 82 3.65 -6.38 6.93
C GLY A 82 3.61 -7.86 7.28
N GLU A 83 4.16 -8.15 8.45
CA GLU A 83 4.25 -9.51 9.00
C GLU A 83 2.86 -10.12 9.27
N MET A 84 1.90 -9.32 9.73
CA MET A 84 0.54 -9.79 9.97
C MET A 84 -0.18 -10.16 8.67
N GLU A 85 0.09 -9.45 7.57
CA GLU A 85 -0.46 -9.80 6.27
C GLU A 85 0.19 -11.04 5.67
N VAL A 86 1.49 -11.26 5.93
CA VAL A 86 2.17 -12.53 5.58
C VAL A 86 1.50 -13.70 6.31
N TRP A 87 1.31 -13.60 7.63
CA TRP A 87 0.62 -14.65 8.39
C TRP A 87 -0.78 -14.95 7.88
N ALA A 88 -1.51 -13.92 7.44
CA ALA A 88 -2.82 -14.11 6.85
C ALA A 88 -2.75 -14.96 5.58
N LEU A 89 -1.82 -14.66 4.66
CA LEU A 89 -1.65 -15.45 3.43
C LEU A 89 -1.16 -16.88 3.70
N GLU A 90 -0.27 -17.06 4.68
CA GLU A 90 0.19 -18.38 5.12
C GLU A 90 -0.96 -19.22 5.68
N ALA A 91 -1.82 -18.62 6.52
CA ALA A 91 -2.99 -19.30 7.08
C ALA A 91 -4.00 -19.74 6.01
N TYR A 92 -4.12 -18.98 4.92
CA TYR A 92 -4.91 -19.37 3.74
C TYR A 92 -4.23 -20.43 2.88
N GLY A 93 -2.94 -20.72 3.07
CA GLY A 93 -2.17 -21.62 2.21
C GLY A 93 -1.86 -21.03 0.83
N ALA A 94 -1.85 -19.70 0.70
CA ALA A 94 -1.66 -19.01 -0.57
C ALA A 94 -0.17 -18.86 -0.95
N ALA A 95 0.54 -20.00 -1.08
CA ALA A 95 2.00 -20.04 -1.25
C ALA A 95 2.49 -19.26 -2.49
N HIS A 96 1.85 -19.43 -3.65
CA HIS A 96 2.24 -18.74 -4.88
C HIS A 96 2.04 -17.22 -4.78
N THR A 97 0.93 -16.78 -4.19
CA THR A 97 0.66 -15.35 -3.97
C THR A 97 1.66 -14.74 -3.00
N LEU A 98 1.99 -15.45 -1.93
CA LEU A 98 2.98 -15.00 -0.96
C LEU A 98 4.38 -14.90 -1.59
N GLN A 99 4.78 -15.90 -2.37
CA GLN A 99 6.04 -15.88 -3.11
C GLN A 99 6.11 -14.66 -4.02
N GLU A 100 5.09 -14.44 -4.86
CA GLU A 100 5.04 -13.28 -5.78
C GLU A 100 5.15 -11.94 -5.05
N MET A 101 4.49 -11.80 -3.89
CA MET A 101 4.54 -10.59 -3.06
C MET A 101 5.92 -10.35 -2.46
N LEU A 102 6.63 -11.40 -2.03
CA LEU A 102 7.92 -11.29 -1.35
C LEU A 102 9.10 -11.16 -2.32
N THR A 103 8.99 -11.64 -3.56
CA THR A 103 10.08 -11.66 -4.55
C THR A 103 9.86 -10.64 -5.65
N VAL A 104 9.09 -11.02 -6.68
CA VAL A 104 8.95 -10.33 -7.97
C VAL A 104 8.31 -8.95 -7.84
N LYS A 105 7.40 -8.76 -6.87
CA LYS A 105 6.81 -7.44 -6.58
C LYS A 105 7.63 -6.57 -5.62
N SER A 106 8.69 -7.10 -5.01
CA SER A 106 9.45 -6.43 -3.96
C SER A 106 10.89 -6.13 -4.41
N ASP A 107 11.82 -7.08 -4.24
CA ASP A 107 13.26 -6.85 -4.31
C ASP A 107 14.02 -7.77 -5.29
N ASP A 108 13.33 -8.64 -6.03
CA ASP A 108 13.95 -9.38 -7.16
C ASP A 108 14.10 -8.46 -8.37
N VAL A 109 15.30 -7.86 -8.52
CA VAL A 109 15.62 -6.91 -9.59
C VAL A 109 15.41 -7.52 -10.97
N VAL A 110 15.88 -8.75 -11.19
CA VAL A 110 15.80 -9.42 -12.50
C VAL A 110 14.40 -9.96 -12.74
N GLY A 111 13.80 -10.60 -11.74
CA GLY A 111 12.45 -11.15 -11.80
C GLY A 111 11.40 -10.09 -12.09
N ARG A 112 11.53 -8.89 -11.51
CA ARG A 112 10.61 -7.77 -11.77
C ARG A 112 10.61 -7.30 -13.22
N VAL A 113 11.80 -7.15 -13.82
CA VAL A 113 11.92 -6.71 -15.23
C VAL A 113 11.33 -7.77 -16.16
N LYS A 114 11.70 -9.04 -15.95
CA LYS A 114 11.18 -10.16 -16.75
C LYS A 114 9.67 -10.29 -16.64
N THR A 115 9.13 -10.16 -15.43
CA THR A 115 7.68 -10.23 -15.18
C THR A 115 6.94 -9.09 -15.85
N TYR A 116 7.49 -7.86 -15.78
CA TYR A 116 6.89 -6.74 -16.49
C TYR A 116 6.85 -6.99 -18.00
N GLU A 117 7.94 -7.49 -18.59
CA GLU A 117 7.95 -7.83 -20.01
C GLU A 117 6.96 -8.95 -20.36
N ALA A 118 6.91 -10.01 -19.56
CA ALA A 118 6.01 -11.14 -19.77
C ALA A 118 4.54 -10.66 -19.75
N ILE A 119 4.16 -9.80 -18.80
CA ILE A 119 2.82 -9.22 -18.73
C ILE A 119 2.51 -8.39 -19.97
N VAL A 120 3.46 -7.59 -20.47
CA VAL A 120 3.27 -6.76 -21.68
C VAL A 120 3.16 -7.61 -22.94
N LYS A 121 3.93 -8.70 -23.03
CA LYS A 121 3.95 -9.62 -24.18
C LYS A 121 2.82 -10.65 -24.14
N GLY A 122 2.21 -10.88 -22.97
CA GLY A 122 1.24 -11.95 -22.74
C GLY A 122 1.87 -13.33 -22.57
N ASP A 123 3.15 -13.39 -22.21
CA ASP A 123 3.90 -14.62 -21.98
C ASP A 123 3.75 -15.12 -20.53
N GLU A 124 4.13 -16.38 -20.29
CA GLU A 124 4.15 -16.94 -18.93
C GLU A 124 5.23 -16.27 -18.06
N ILE A 125 4.88 -16.04 -16.78
CA ILE A 125 5.77 -15.41 -15.80
C ILE A 125 6.78 -16.47 -15.32
N THR A 126 8.08 -16.15 -15.38
CA THR A 126 9.15 -17.04 -14.93
C THR A 126 9.21 -17.15 -13.40
N GLU A 127 9.78 -18.25 -12.89
CA GLU A 127 10.01 -18.44 -11.46
C GLU A 127 10.88 -17.35 -10.84
N SER A 128 10.63 -17.11 -9.55
CA SER A 128 11.28 -16.06 -8.75
C SER A 128 12.69 -16.46 -8.32
N GLY A 129 13.59 -15.48 -8.26
CA GLY A 129 14.93 -15.67 -7.70
C GLY A 129 15.00 -15.47 -6.18
N VAL A 130 16.24 -15.43 -5.67
CA VAL A 130 16.53 -15.12 -4.26
C VAL A 130 16.41 -13.60 -4.03
N PRO A 131 15.65 -13.16 -3.00
CA PRO A 131 15.53 -11.75 -2.61
C PRO A 131 16.87 -11.05 -2.39
N GLU A 132 16.96 -9.80 -2.81
CA GLU A 132 18.18 -9.00 -2.61
C GLU A 132 18.41 -8.72 -1.11
N SER A 133 17.34 -8.54 -0.33
CA SER A 133 17.41 -8.38 1.12
C SER A 133 18.12 -9.55 1.83
N PHE A 134 17.93 -10.79 1.35
CA PHE A 134 18.62 -11.96 1.88
C PHE A 134 20.12 -11.95 1.56
N LYS A 135 20.50 -11.52 0.34
CA LYS A 135 21.91 -11.37 -0.03
C LYS A 135 22.61 -10.30 0.83
N VAL A 136 21.91 -9.18 1.09
CA VAL A 136 22.40 -8.13 1.99
C VAL A 136 22.62 -8.69 3.40
N LEU A 137 21.66 -9.46 3.94
CA LEU A 137 21.80 -10.11 5.25
C LEU A 137 23.04 -11.02 5.33
N VAL A 138 23.28 -11.86 4.32
CA VAL A 138 24.45 -12.74 4.28
C VAL A 138 25.75 -11.93 4.30
N LYS A 139 25.81 -10.83 3.55
CA LYS A 139 26.97 -9.92 3.53
C LYS A 139 27.18 -9.23 4.88
N GLU A 140 26.12 -8.76 5.53
CA GLU A 140 26.19 -8.16 6.85
C GLU A 140 26.73 -9.14 7.90
N LEU A 141 26.25 -10.38 7.90
CA LEU A 141 26.75 -11.40 8.82
C LEU A 141 28.21 -11.78 8.54
N ARG A 142 28.61 -11.87 7.27
CA ARG A 142 30.04 -12.08 6.89
C ARG A 142 30.92 -10.92 7.35
N SER A 143 30.42 -9.69 7.32
CA SER A 143 31.15 -8.50 7.80
C SER A 143 31.45 -8.54 9.30
N LEU A 144 30.67 -9.31 10.08
CA LEU A 144 30.92 -9.55 11.50
C LEU A 144 32.01 -10.60 11.76
N GLY A 145 32.59 -11.19 10.70
CA GLY A 145 33.56 -12.28 10.78
C GLY A 145 32.94 -13.67 10.91
N LEU A 146 31.64 -13.81 10.63
CA LEU A 146 30.97 -15.11 10.59
C LEU A 146 31.17 -15.76 9.22
N SER A 147 31.62 -17.02 9.21
CA SER A 147 31.67 -17.83 7.99
C SER A 147 30.26 -18.37 7.72
N ILE A 148 29.57 -17.75 6.76
CA ILE A 148 28.23 -18.16 6.32
C ILE A 148 28.28 -18.52 4.85
N GLU A 149 27.83 -19.74 4.57
CA GLU A 149 27.69 -20.29 3.23
C GLU A 149 26.26 -20.80 3.08
N VAL A 150 25.69 -20.58 1.89
CA VAL A 150 24.37 -21.12 1.55
C VAL A 150 24.64 -22.37 0.72
N ILE A 151 24.17 -23.50 1.23
CA ILE A 151 24.43 -24.83 0.68
C ILE A 151 23.11 -25.34 0.11
N ASN A 152 23.15 -25.94 -1.09
CA ASN A 152 21.99 -26.63 -1.66
C ASN A 152 21.86 -28.07 -1.15
N GLU A 153 20.88 -28.82 -1.65
CA GLU A 153 20.67 -30.23 -1.26
C GLU A 153 21.84 -31.17 -1.64
N ASP A 154 22.69 -30.76 -2.60
CA ASP A 154 23.84 -31.52 -3.11
C ASP A 154 25.16 -31.17 -2.38
N ASP A 155 25.10 -30.50 -1.23
CA ASP A 155 26.26 -29.99 -0.47
C ASP A 155 27.15 -29.02 -1.28
N GLN A 156 26.60 -28.34 -2.28
CA GLN A 156 27.30 -27.35 -3.08
C GLN A 156 27.00 -25.94 -2.59
N THR A 157 28.06 -25.13 -2.46
CA THR A 157 27.94 -23.72 -2.11
C THR A 157 27.28 -22.96 -3.26
N VAL A 158 26.15 -22.31 -2.97
CA VAL A 158 25.46 -21.42 -3.89
C VAL A 158 26.20 -20.09 -3.92
N GLU A 159 26.87 -19.80 -5.04
CA GLU A 159 27.42 -18.48 -5.28
C GLU A 159 26.32 -17.51 -5.70
N PHE A 160 26.12 -16.47 -4.91
CA PHE A 160 25.30 -15.34 -5.31
C PHE A 160 26.09 -14.54 -6.36
N THR A 161 25.79 -14.74 -7.64
CA THR A 161 26.43 -13.96 -8.71
C THR A 161 26.09 -12.48 -8.52
N GLU A 162 27.11 -11.64 -8.29
CA GLU A 162 26.94 -10.21 -8.01
C GLU A 162 26.71 -9.37 -9.28
N ASP A 163 26.97 -9.91 -10.47
CA ASP A 163 27.26 -9.08 -11.65
C ASP A 163 26.34 -9.23 -12.88
N THR A 164 25.45 -10.23 -12.96
CA THR A 164 24.58 -10.36 -14.15
C THR A 164 23.52 -9.26 -14.26
N SER A 165 23.26 -8.51 -13.19
CA SER A 165 22.32 -7.39 -13.20
C SER A 165 22.82 -6.26 -14.12
N ARG A 166 24.12 -5.95 -14.15
CA ARG A 166 24.66 -4.85 -14.97
C ARG A 166 24.60 -5.15 -16.46
N ASP A 167 24.94 -6.37 -16.87
CA ASP A 167 24.96 -6.78 -18.29
C ASP A 167 23.57 -7.08 -18.85
N LEU A 168 22.62 -7.52 -18.02
CA LEU A 168 21.21 -7.62 -18.42
C LEU A 168 20.57 -6.23 -18.52
N LEU A 169 20.80 -5.34 -17.54
CA LEU A 169 20.24 -3.98 -17.54
C LEU A 169 20.75 -3.14 -18.72
N THR A 170 22.02 -3.24 -19.12
CA THR A 170 22.53 -2.56 -20.32
C THR A 170 21.89 -3.03 -21.63
N ASN A 171 21.45 -4.30 -21.71
CA ASN A 171 20.70 -4.81 -22.86
C ASN A 171 19.20 -4.47 -22.80
N LEU A 172 18.68 -4.14 -21.60
CA LEU A 172 17.28 -3.82 -21.30
C LEU A 172 16.98 -2.31 -21.23
N ASP A 173 17.99 -1.46 -21.48
CA ASP A 173 17.96 0.02 -21.45
C ASP A 173 16.89 0.70 -22.35
N ARG A 174 16.07 -0.07 -23.08
CA ARG A 174 14.94 0.46 -23.88
C ARG A 174 13.67 0.69 -23.07
N ILE A 175 13.55 0.13 -21.87
CA ILE A 175 12.34 0.29 -21.03
C ILE A 175 12.74 0.91 -19.69
N ASN A 176 12.48 2.21 -19.55
CA ASN A 176 12.75 2.95 -18.32
C ASN A 176 11.75 2.55 -17.21
N LEU A 177 12.07 1.50 -16.45
CA LEU A 177 11.29 1.05 -15.29
C LEU A 177 11.47 1.94 -14.05
N SER A 178 12.47 2.82 -14.05
CA SER A 178 12.87 3.62 -12.88
C SER A 178 12.05 4.91 -12.71
N GLY A 179 11.37 5.36 -13.77
CA GLY A 179 10.60 6.61 -13.78
C GLY A 179 11.44 7.88 -13.73
N PHE A 180 12.78 7.80 -13.77
CA PHE A 180 13.64 8.96 -13.93
C PHE A 180 13.78 9.30 -15.41
N GLU A 181 13.22 10.43 -15.86
CA GLU A 181 13.59 10.98 -17.17
C GLU A 181 15.10 11.26 -17.16
N ARG A 182 15.84 10.72 -18.15
CA ARG A 182 17.18 11.21 -18.45
C ARG A 182 17.00 12.64 -18.96
N THR A 183 17.29 13.63 -18.12
CA THR A 183 17.64 14.96 -18.62
C THR A 183 18.92 14.81 -19.42
N GLU A 184 18.79 14.91 -20.75
CA GLU A 184 19.94 15.03 -21.66
C GLU A 184 20.64 16.36 -21.35
N ASP A 185 21.86 16.28 -20.82
CA ASP A 185 22.90 17.30 -20.92
C ASP A 185 24.18 16.63 -21.45
#